data_AF-A0AA95HLC0-F1
#
_entry.id   AF-A0AA95HLC0-F1
#
_cell.length_a   1.000
_cell.length_b   1.000
_cell.length_c   1.000
_cell.angle_alpha   90.00
_cell.angle_beta   90.00
_cell.angle_gamma   90.00
#
_symmetry.space_group_name_H-M   'P 1'
#
loop_
_entity.id
_entity.type
_entity.pdbx_description
1 polymer ?
#
loop_
_entity_poly.entity_id
_entity_poly.type
_entity_poly.pdbx_seq_one_letter_code
_entity_poly.pdbx_strand_id
1 'polypeptide(L)'
;MKLDISIEMEKGNLNSTSFSYKDYNEYGFRFNEQDYILAVKDEDFPDKNIILILHRKGQMIEDIDEYDMGSKVFIVRDRNSPDILSLGERFYVNQLLKISLGNVVYNNGCEDNPNYPRVKTFHSNLSEIVNNEIIEIFEGKINEAKSSFDPKEAILKPLLSEKYMGFNSCFFITENNKTMKGPFVVKKKDSEEQFVIRKSEYMQFGEYNMNDNSFIAFSANDIERKIFIPGVNDLPSPNTIDFISDEDLLKEFEGKIKRSSNDYNIDILNSFIDFIQKNTTGISVTAHSKRNERLLALIDAGKSEILSNIDFIKHLPEMKSVKDEINLLSEKNAAKCGNY
;
A
#
# COMPACT_ATOMS: atom_id res chain seq x y z
N MET A 1 -4.07 18.26 -36.86
CA MET A 1 -3.45 18.16 -35.52
C MET A 1 -4.58 17.82 -34.56
N LYS A 2 -4.77 16.52 -34.25
CA LYS A 2 -5.73 16.12 -33.21
C LYS A 2 -5.04 16.42 -31.88
N LEU A 3 -5.60 17.33 -31.09
CA LEU A 3 -5.29 17.36 -29.67
C LEU A 3 -5.95 16.11 -29.09
N ASP A 4 -5.16 15.05 -28.89
CA ASP A 4 -5.51 14.02 -27.92
C ASP A 4 -5.31 14.69 -26.56
N ILE A 5 -6.35 15.37 -26.08
CA ILE A 5 -6.47 15.72 -24.67
C ILE A 5 -6.74 14.37 -24.00
N SER A 6 -5.70 13.73 -23.49
CA SER A 6 -5.91 12.64 -22.54
C SER A 6 -6.51 13.31 -21.30
N ILE A 7 -7.80 13.10 -21.12
CA ILE A 7 -8.51 13.54 -19.93
C ILE A 7 -8.21 12.44 -18.91
N GLU A 8 -7.51 12.79 -17.83
CA GLU A 8 -7.33 11.87 -16.70
C GLU A 8 -8.70 11.33 -16.27
N MET A 9 -8.82 10.01 -16.08
CA MET A 9 -10.04 9.40 -15.55
C MET A 9 -10.18 9.81 -14.08
N GLU A 10 -10.71 11.01 -13.86
CA GLU A 10 -10.91 11.62 -12.56
C GLU A 10 -12.40 11.93 -12.38
N LYS A 11 -12.90 11.79 -11.15
CA LYS A 11 -14.26 12.23 -10.81
C LYS A 11 -14.47 13.69 -11.27
N GLY A 12 -15.52 13.92 -12.03
CA GLY A 12 -15.85 15.17 -12.74
C GLY A 12 -15.52 15.14 -14.24
N ASN A 13 -14.78 14.13 -14.70
CA ASN A 13 -14.30 13.99 -16.07
C ASN A 13 -14.32 12.52 -16.57
N LEU A 14 -15.16 11.66 -15.99
CA LEU A 14 -15.23 10.23 -16.30
C LEU A 14 -15.88 9.94 -17.65
N ASN A 15 -16.93 10.71 -18.00
CA ASN A 15 -17.64 10.56 -19.27
C ASN A 15 -18.34 11.87 -19.67
N SER A 16 -18.70 11.97 -20.94
CA SER A 16 -19.55 13.05 -21.48
C SER A 16 -20.98 13.05 -20.93
N THR A 17 -21.42 11.94 -20.35
CA THR A 17 -22.72 11.78 -19.69
C THR A 17 -22.54 11.64 -18.18
N SER A 18 -23.51 12.16 -17.43
CA SER A 18 -23.61 12.01 -15.99
C SER A 18 -24.88 11.26 -15.62
N PHE A 19 -24.84 10.58 -14.49
CA PHE A 19 -25.94 9.81 -13.93
C PHE A 19 -26.81 10.68 -13.03
N SER A 20 -28.13 10.68 -13.27
CA SER A 20 -29.16 11.25 -12.40
C SER A 20 -30.22 10.21 -12.01
N TYR A 21 -30.70 10.29 -10.76
CA TYR A 21 -31.81 9.45 -10.29
C TYR A 21 -33.12 9.72 -11.04
N LYS A 22 -33.30 10.90 -11.64
CA LYS A 22 -34.53 11.24 -12.37
C LYS A 22 -34.63 10.40 -13.64
N ASP A 23 -33.59 10.46 -14.47
CA ASP A 23 -33.50 9.67 -15.69
C ASP A 23 -33.66 8.18 -15.39
N TYR A 24 -33.00 7.69 -14.33
CA TYR A 24 -33.02 6.28 -13.99
C TYR A 24 -34.40 5.77 -13.53
N ASN A 25 -35.12 6.57 -12.71
CA ASN A 25 -36.43 6.18 -12.20
C ASN A 25 -37.53 6.29 -13.27
N GLU A 26 -37.43 7.25 -14.20
CA GLU A 26 -38.41 7.41 -15.29
C GLU A 26 -38.53 6.16 -16.17
N TYR A 27 -37.43 5.41 -16.34
CA TYR A 27 -37.41 4.16 -17.09
C TYR A 27 -37.59 2.89 -16.23
N GLY A 28 -37.85 3.04 -14.93
CA GLY A 28 -38.05 1.91 -14.02
C GLY A 28 -36.81 1.04 -13.81
N PHE A 29 -35.61 1.58 -14.03
CA PHE A 29 -34.37 0.85 -13.80
C PHE A 29 -34.14 0.60 -12.31
N ARG A 30 -33.44 -0.51 -12.02
CA ARG A 30 -33.04 -0.91 -10.67
C ARG A 30 -31.58 -1.31 -10.67
N PHE A 31 -30.86 -0.86 -9.65
CA PHE A 31 -29.47 -1.23 -9.46
C PHE A 31 -29.32 -2.74 -9.29
N ASN A 32 -28.16 -3.23 -9.66
CA ASN A 32 -27.73 -4.61 -9.51
C ASN A 32 -26.19 -4.68 -9.40
N GLU A 33 -25.63 -5.89 -9.40
CA GLU A 33 -24.18 -6.09 -9.23
C GLU A 33 -23.32 -5.51 -10.37
N GLN A 34 -23.88 -5.23 -11.54
CA GLN A 34 -23.17 -4.62 -12.67
C GLN A 34 -23.63 -3.18 -12.96
N ASP A 35 -24.67 -2.71 -12.30
CA ASP A 35 -25.25 -1.37 -12.46
C ASP A 35 -25.43 -0.78 -11.06
N TYR A 36 -24.45 -0.01 -10.59
CA TYR A 36 -24.39 0.44 -9.20
C TYR A 36 -23.70 1.80 -9.08
N ILE A 37 -23.96 2.48 -7.96
CA ILE A 37 -23.24 3.69 -7.57
C ILE A 37 -22.17 3.33 -6.54
N LEU A 38 -20.91 3.69 -6.82
CA LEU A 38 -19.80 3.55 -5.88
C LEU A 38 -19.80 4.73 -4.89
N ALA A 39 -19.58 4.44 -3.61
CA ALA A 39 -19.60 5.44 -2.57
C ALA A 39 -18.68 5.08 -1.38
N VAL A 40 -18.51 6.03 -0.48
CA VAL A 40 -17.89 5.86 0.85
C VAL A 40 -18.77 6.52 1.91
N LYS A 41 -18.58 6.21 3.19
CA LYS A 41 -19.26 6.96 4.25
C LYS A 41 -18.71 8.38 4.32
N ASP A 42 -19.59 9.31 4.65
CA ASP A 42 -19.24 10.68 5.00
C ASP A 42 -18.63 10.73 6.40
N GLU A 43 -17.40 11.22 6.55
CA GLU A 43 -16.72 11.27 7.86
C GLU A 43 -17.46 12.14 8.88
N ASP A 44 -18.09 13.24 8.44
CA ASP A 44 -18.82 14.16 9.32
C ASP A 44 -20.11 13.52 9.88
N PHE A 45 -20.75 12.65 9.08
CA PHE A 45 -22.04 12.03 9.39
C PHE A 45 -22.05 10.54 9.01
N PRO A 46 -21.18 9.73 9.62
CA PRO A 46 -20.87 8.38 9.13
C PRO A 46 -22.05 7.43 9.24
N ASP A 47 -22.99 7.68 10.16
CA ASP A 47 -24.15 6.81 10.34
C ASP A 47 -25.35 7.19 9.46
N LYS A 48 -25.25 8.30 8.72
CA LYS A 48 -26.39 8.91 8.02
C LYS A 48 -26.11 9.24 6.56
N ASN A 49 -24.86 9.47 6.18
CA ASN A 49 -24.54 9.95 4.84
C ASN A 49 -23.46 9.10 4.18
N ILE A 50 -23.54 9.02 2.86
CA ILE A 50 -22.48 8.51 2.00
C ILE A 50 -22.13 9.55 0.95
N ILE A 51 -20.85 9.62 0.57
CA ILE A 51 -20.31 10.46 -0.49
C ILE A 51 -20.29 9.64 -1.78
N LEU A 52 -20.86 10.19 -2.85
CA LEU A 52 -20.91 9.53 -4.14
C LEU A 52 -19.60 9.69 -4.90
N ILE A 53 -19.12 8.61 -5.51
CA ILE A 53 -17.88 8.59 -6.30
C ILE A 53 -18.21 8.58 -7.79
N LEU A 54 -18.85 7.51 -8.26
CA LEU A 54 -19.17 7.31 -9.68
C LEU A 54 -20.35 6.36 -9.84
N HIS A 55 -20.98 6.38 -11.01
CA HIS A 55 -21.93 5.37 -11.44
C HIS A 55 -21.22 4.39 -12.39
N ARG A 56 -21.41 3.08 -12.18
CA ARG A 56 -20.92 2.03 -13.07
C ARG A 56 -22.09 1.32 -13.71
N LYS A 57 -22.04 1.15 -15.02
CA LYS A 57 -22.99 0.36 -15.82
C LYS A 57 -22.23 -0.58 -16.75
N GLY A 58 -22.02 -1.81 -16.29
CA GLY A 58 -21.19 -2.81 -16.96
C GLY A 58 -19.73 -2.37 -17.03
N GLN A 59 -19.24 -2.11 -18.25
CA GLN A 59 -17.90 -1.57 -18.53
C GLN A 59 -17.87 -0.05 -18.67
N MET A 60 -19.04 0.61 -18.62
CA MET A 60 -19.12 2.06 -18.67
C MET A 60 -19.11 2.62 -17.24
N ILE A 61 -18.44 3.75 -17.09
CA ILE A 61 -18.50 4.58 -15.90
C ILE A 61 -19.00 5.96 -16.28
N GLU A 62 -19.68 6.61 -15.36
CA GLU A 62 -20.26 7.94 -15.53
C GLU A 62 -20.05 8.75 -14.26
N ASP A 63 -19.90 10.06 -14.43
CA ASP A 63 -19.96 10.99 -13.32
C ASP A 63 -21.36 11.03 -12.72
N ILE A 64 -21.44 11.52 -11.49
CA ILE A 64 -22.71 11.75 -10.82
C ILE A 64 -23.15 13.18 -11.14
N ASP A 65 -24.40 13.35 -11.57
CA ASP A 65 -24.96 14.68 -11.81
C ASP A 65 -25.13 15.44 -10.49
N GLU A 66 -24.25 16.41 -10.24
CA GLU A 66 -24.26 17.22 -9.03
C GLU A 66 -25.52 18.09 -8.88
N TYR A 67 -26.18 18.46 -9.99
CA TYR A 67 -27.38 19.28 -9.93
C TYR A 67 -28.56 18.50 -9.33
N ASP A 68 -28.78 17.28 -9.83
CA ASP A 68 -29.89 16.44 -9.41
C ASP A 68 -29.59 15.63 -8.15
N MET A 69 -28.40 15.03 -8.08
CA MET A 69 -28.00 14.12 -7.00
C MET A 69 -27.36 14.87 -5.82
N GLY A 70 -26.60 15.92 -6.11
CA GLY A 70 -25.62 16.47 -5.16
C GLY A 70 -24.46 15.51 -4.89
N SER A 71 -23.59 15.87 -3.94
CA SER A 71 -22.38 15.09 -3.62
C SER A 71 -22.59 13.96 -2.60
N LYS A 72 -23.71 13.96 -1.88
CA LYS A 72 -24.02 13.04 -0.78
C LYS A 72 -25.40 12.39 -0.97
N VAL A 73 -25.60 11.23 -0.35
CA VAL A 73 -26.91 10.57 -0.23
C VAL A 73 -27.24 10.37 1.24
N PHE A 74 -28.48 10.71 1.62
CA PHE A 74 -28.99 10.46 2.96
C PHE A 74 -29.46 9.00 3.10
N ILE A 75 -28.98 8.31 4.12
CA ILE A 75 -29.27 6.90 4.38
C ILE A 75 -30.36 6.79 5.45
N VAL A 76 -31.48 6.22 5.03
CA VAL A 76 -32.67 6.02 5.85
C VAL A 76 -32.70 4.59 6.37
N ARG A 77 -33.19 4.39 7.60
CA ARG A 77 -33.48 3.06 8.14
C ARG A 77 -34.62 2.39 7.37
N ASP A 78 -34.38 1.17 6.91
CA ASP A 78 -35.37 0.32 6.27
C ASP A 78 -36.16 -0.44 7.35
N ARG A 79 -37.45 -0.14 7.44
CA ARG A 79 -38.33 -0.83 8.39
C ARG A 79 -38.77 -2.21 7.90
N ASN A 80 -38.63 -2.46 6.59
CA ASN A 80 -39.00 -3.74 5.98
C ASN A 80 -37.86 -4.76 6.04
N SER A 81 -36.64 -4.32 6.35
CA SER A 81 -35.45 -5.16 6.48
C SER A 81 -34.78 -4.97 7.85
N PRO A 82 -35.47 -5.28 8.97
CA PRO A 82 -35.00 -4.95 10.32
C PRO A 82 -33.73 -5.72 10.74
N ASP A 83 -33.47 -6.87 10.10
CA ASP A 83 -32.31 -7.72 10.38
C ASP A 83 -31.01 -7.20 9.76
N ILE A 84 -31.12 -6.27 8.80
CA ILE A 84 -29.94 -5.64 8.20
C ILE A 84 -29.46 -4.55 9.15
N LEU A 85 -28.20 -4.66 9.59
CA LEU A 85 -27.57 -3.66 10.45
C LEU A 85 -27.54 -2.27 9.79
N SER A 86 -27.39 -1.23 10.61
CA SER A 86 -27.34 0.16 10.12
C SER A 86 -26.05 0.47 9.38
N LEU A 87 -25.99 1.63 8.71
CA LEU A 87 -24.78 2.10 8.00
C LEU A 87 -23.54 2.13 8.93
N GLY A 88 -23.74 2.63 10.15
CA GLY A 88 -22.69 2.76 11.17
C GLY A 88 -22.06 1.44 11.56
N GLU A 89 -22.88 0.40 11.64
CA GLU A 89 -22.49 -0.93 12.13
C GLU A 89 -21.94 -1.83 11.02
N ARG A 90 -22.29 -1.57 9.76
CA ARG A 90 -21.91 -2.43 8.62
C ARG A 90 -20.59 -2.06 7.97
N PHE A 91 -20.28 -0.76 7.90
CA PHE A 91 -19.20 -0.28 7.04
C PHE A 91 -18.27 0.68 7.79
N TYR A 92 -16.98 0.61 7.48
CA TYR A 92 -15.97 1.55 7.99
C TYR A 92 -15.95 2.84 7.17
N VAL A 93 -15.51 3.95 7.77
CA VAL A 93 -15.62 5.30 7.17
C VAL A 93 -15.03 5.36 5.75
N ASN A 94 -13.79 4.88 5.58
CA ASN A 94 -13.08 4.92 4.31
C ASN A 94 -13.25 3.64 3.46
N GLN A 95 -14.15 2.74 3.85
CA GLN A 95 -14.45 1.54 3.06
C GLN A 95 -15.27 1.91 1.81
N LEU A 96 -14.83 1.43 0.65
CA LEU A 96 -15.66 1.48 -0.56
C LEU A 96 -16.88 0.57 -0.39
N LEU A 97 -18.05 1.10 -0.72
CA LEU A 97 -19.33 0.40 -0.70
C LEU A 97 -20.11 0.75 -1.96
N LYS A 98 -21.16 -0.01 -2.27
CA LYS A 98 -22.00 0.27 -3.43
C LYS A 98 -23.49 0.32 -3.09
N ILE A 99 -24.21 1.18 -3.80
CA ILE A 99 -25.66 1.13 -3.91
C ILE A 99 -25.97 0.19 -5.07
N SER A 100 -26.15 -1.11 -4.79
CA SER A 100 -26.39 -2.15 -5.81
C SER A 100 -27.81 -2.72 -5.79
N LEU A 101 -28.69 -2.19 -4.94
CA LEU A 101 -30.07 -2.64 -4.80
C LEU A 101 -31.03 -1.46 -4.70
N GLY A 102 -32.30 -1.71 -5.02
CA GLY A 102 -33.36 -0.72 -4.89
C GLY A 102 -33.11 0.52 -5.76
N ASN A 103 -33.52 1.68 -5.24
CA ASN A 103 -33.48 2.95 -5.96
C ASN A 103 -32.86 4.05 -5.08
N VAL A 104 -32.36 5.10 -5.73
CA VAL A 104 -32.10 6.41 -5.12
C VAL A 104 -33.25 7.34 -5.53
N VAL A 105 -33.77 8.11 -4.58
CA VAL A 105 -34.94 8.97 -4.78
C VAL A 105 -34.74 10.34 -4.16
N TYR A 106 -35.53 11.32 -4.60
CA TYR A 106 -35.53 12.65 -4.01
C TYR A 106 -35.80 12.63 -2.50
N ASN A 107 -35.08 13.48 -1.77
CA ASN A 107 -35.26 13.65 -0.35
C ASN A 107 -35.99 14.96 -0.04
N ASN A 108 -37.33 14.90 0.08
CA ASN A 108 -38.14 16.07 0.42
C ASN A 108 -37.66 16.80 1.70
N GLY A 109 -36.98 16.11 2.62
CA GLY A 109 -36.42 16.73 3.82
C GLY A 109 -35.34 17.78 3.54
N CYS A 110 -34.76 17.83 2.33
CA CYS A 110 -33.83 18.88 1.95
C CYS A 110 -34.51 20.23 1.68
N GLU A 111 -35.83 20.25 1.45
CA GLU A 111 -36.61 21.49 1.33
C GLU A 111 -36.70 22.21 2.68
N ASP A 112 -36.84 21.43 3.76
CA ASP A 112 -36.95 21.94 5.13
C ASP A 112 -35.59 22.21 5.79
N ASN A 113 -34.55 21.47 5.39
CA ASN A 113 -33.19 21.64 5.90
C ASN A 113 -32.16 21.54 4.76
N PRO A 114 -31.54 22.66 4.34
CA PRO A 114 -30.59 22.67 3.23
C PRO A 114 -29.31 21.86 3.51
N ASN A 115 -29.05 21.48 4.77
CA ASN A 115 -27.93 20.61 5.11
C ASN A 115 -28.22 19.12 4.86
N TYR A 116 -29.46 18.76 4.50
CA TYR A 116 -29.78 17.38 4.13
C TYR A 116 -29.43 17.12 2.67
N PRO A 117 -28.80 15.96 2.37
CA PRO A 117 -28.56 15.56 1.00
C PRO A 117 -29.85 15.58 0.15
N ARG A 118 -29.71 15.98 -1.13
CA ARG A 118 -30.83 16.12 -2.08
C ARG A 118 -31.56 14.82 -2.35
N VAL A 119 -30.83 13.71 -2.26
CA VAL A 119 -31.35 12.37 -2.50
C VAL A 119 -31.16 11.47 -1.29
N LYS A 120 -31.95 10.41 -1.24
CA LYS A 120 -31.91 9.40 -0.19
C LYS A 120 -32.03 7.99 -0.74
N THR A 121 -31.54 7.03 0.05
CA THR A 121 -31.80 5.60 -0.15
C THR A 121 -31.88 4.89 1.21
N PHE A 122 -32.14 3.58 1.21
CA PHE A 122 -32.19 2.77 2.42
C PHE A 122 -30.84 2.12 2.72
N HIS A 123 -30.49 1.94 4.00
CA HIS A 123 -29.25 1.21 4.37
C HIS A 123 -29.23 -0.24 3.85
N SER A 124 -30.40 -0.86 3.67
CA SER A 124 -30.55 -2.19 3.09
C SER A 124 -30.16 -2.26 1.61
N ASN A 125 -30.13 -1.12 0.91
CA ASN A 125 -29.71 -1.05 -0.48
C ASN A 125 -28.20 -1.02 -0.67
N LEU A 126 -27.45 -0.86 0.43
CA LEU A 126 -26.00 -0.81 0.43
C LEU A 126 -25.41 -2.20 0.56
N SER A 127 -24.35 -2.47 -0.20
CA SER A 127 -23.59 -3.72 -0.17
C SER A 127 -22.09 -3.46 -0.16
N GLU A 128 -21.34 -4.47 0.27
CA GLU A 128 -19.88 -4.45 0.18
C GLU A 128 -19.43 -4.68 -1.26
N ILE A 129 -18.25 -4.20 -1.59
CA ILE A 129 -17.59 -4.55 -2.85
C ILE A 129 -17.13 -6.01 -2.78
N VAL A 130 -17.45 -6.78 -3.81
CA VAL A 130 -17.03 -8.18 -3.88
C VAL A 130 -15.52 -8.23 -4.15
N ASN A 131 -14.81 -9.22 -3.61
CA ASN A 131 -13.36 -9.33 -3.74
C ASN A 131 -12.89 -9.13 -5.18
N ASN A 132 -12.00 -8.14 -5.37
CA ASN A 132 -11.35 -7.78 -6.63
C ASN A 132 -12.29 -7.26 -7.73
N GLU A 133 -13.54 -6.92 -7.41
CA GLU A 133 -14.44 -6.14 -8.29
C GLU A 133 -13.90 -4.72 -8.52
N ILE A 134 -13.30 -4.14 -7.49
CA ILE A 134 -12.54 -2.89 -7.50
C ILE A 134 -11.25 -3.15 -6.70
N ILE A 135 -10.12 -2.70 -7.23
CA ILE A 135 -8.80 -2.88 -6.62
C ILE A 135 -8.25 -1.50 -6.29
N GLU A 136 -8.00 -1.22 -5.01
CA GLU A 136 -7.43 0.06 -4.61
C GLU A 136 -5.93 0.14 -4.97
N ILE A 137 -5.48 1.36 -5.27
CA ILE A 137 -4.07 1.70 -5.48
C ILE A 137 -3.67 2.64 -4.34
N PHE A 138 -2.95 2.11 -3.36
CA PHE A 138 -2.52 2.88 -2.20
C PHE A 138 -1.18 3.57 -2.46
N GLU A 139 -1.06 4.83 -2.02
CA GLU A 139 0.22 5.49 -1.96
C GLU A 139 0.95 5.11 -0.66
N GLY A 140 2.23 4.78 -0.72
CA GLY A 140 3.02 4.47 0.46
C GLY A 140 4.35 3.80 0.12
N LYS A 141 5.12 3.44 1.15
CA LYS A 141 6.48 2.89 0.99
C LYS A 141 6.48 1.38 1.15
N ILE A 142 7.26 0.71 0.30
CA ILE A 142 7.52 -0.73 0.42
C ILE A 142 8.92 -0.94 0.98
N ASN A 143 9.01 -1.71 2.05
CA ASN A 143 10.28 -2.28 2.50
C ASN A 143 10.36 -3.72 2.02
N GLU A 144 11.04 -3.93 0.90
CA GLU A 144 11.14 -5.23 0.23
C GLU A 144 11.82 -6.29 1.11
N ALA A 145 12.91 -5.92 1.81
CA ALA A 145 13.65 -6.81 2.71
C ALA A 145 12.74 -7.46 3.77
N LYS A 146 11.82 -6.68 4.34
CA LYS A 146 10.82 -7.14 5.31
C LYS A 146 9.50 -7.60 4.67
N SER A 147 9.32 -7.39 3.37
CA SER A 147 8.04 -7.48 2.68
C SER A 147 6.93 -6.73 3.43
N SER A 148 7.22 -5.51 3.88
CA SER A 148 6.28 -4.67 4.61
C SER A 148 5.87 -3.44 3.81
N PHE A 149 4.67 -2.95 4.09
CA PHE A 149 4.06 -1.78 3.49
C PHE A 149 3.60 -0.82 4.58
N ASP A 150 3.96 0.46 4.40
CA ASP A 150 3.45 1.56 5.22
C ASP A 150 2.69 2.55 4.32
N PRO A 151 1.36 2.65 4.45
CA PRO A 151 0.57 3.60 3.68
C PRO A 151 0.94 5.03 4.06
N LYS A 152 1.00 5.92 3.07
CA LYS A 152 1.25 7.34 3.26
C LYS A 152 0.16 7.98 4.13
N GLU A 153 -1.10 7.65 3.82
CA GLU A 153 -2.27 8.16 4.54
C GLU A 153 -2.60 7.28 5.75
N ALA A 154 -2.26 7.77 6.95
CA ALA A 154 -2.46 7.03 8.19
C ALA A 154 -3.93 6.69 8.47
N ILE A 155 -4.86 7.52 7.98
CA ILE A 155 -6.31 7.32 8.10
C ILE A 155 -6.83 6.09 7.35
N LEU A 156 -6.03 5.51 6.44
CA LEU A 156 -6.33 4.26 5.74
C LEU A 156 -5.81 3.01 6.49
N LYS A 157 -5.02 3.16 7.55
CA LYS A 157 -4.53 2.01 8.35
C LYS A 157 -5.67 1.17 8.97
N PRO A 158 -6.76 1.75 9.50
CA PRO A 158 -7.91 0.98 9.96
C PRO A 158 -8.57 0.18 8.82
N LEU A 159 -8.72 0.79 7.64
CA LEU A 159 -9.28 0.09 6.47
C LEU A 159 -8.45 -1.15 6.10
N LEU A 160 -7.13 -1.00 6.01
CA LEU A 160 -6.22 -2.12 5.73
C LEU A 160 -6.29 -3.20 6.82
N SER A 161 -6.44 -2.80 8.08
CA SER A 161 -6.49 -3.74 9.20
C SER A 161 -7.79 -4.54 9.23
N GLU A 162 -8.91 -3.89 8.92
CA GLU A 162 -10.23 -4.47 9.12
C GLU A 162 -10.81 -5.13 7.86
N LYS A 163 -10.35 -4.73 6.66
CA LYS A 163 -10.90 -5.21 5.37
C LYS A 163 -9.89 -5.88 4.44
N TYR A 164 -8.59 -5.72 4.68
CA TYR A 164 -7.56 -6.35 3.84
C TYR A 164 -6.77 -7.43 4.58
N MET A 165 -6.43 -7.21 5.85
CA MET A 165 -5.65 -8.18 6.63
C MET A 165 -6.42 -9.47 6.85
N GLY A 166 -5.81 -10.59 6.44
CA GLY A 166 -6.44 -11.91 6.54
C GLY A 166 -7.49 -12.20 5.46
N PHE A 167 -7.79 -11.22 4.60
CA PHE A 167 -8.63 -11.37 3.43
C PHE A 167 -7.76 -11.53 2.17
N ASN A 168 -8.31 -12.15 1.11
CA ASN A 168 -7.64 -12.23 -0.20
C ASN A 168 -7.94 -11.02 -1.09
N SER A 169 -8.43 -9.92 -0.50
CA SER A 169 -8.66 -8.64 -1.16
C SER A 169 -7.31 -8.06 -1.57
N CYS A 170 -7.10 -7.91 -2.87
CA CYS A 170 -5.83 -7.44 -3.39
C CYS A 170 -5.82 -5.94 -3.66
N PHE A 171 -4.63 -5.36 -3.68
CA PHE A 171 -4.41 -3.93 -3.92
C PHE A 171 -3.07 -3.70 -4.61
N PHE A 172 -2.90 -2.54 -5.24
CA PHE A 172 -1.63 -2.07 -5.76
C PHE A 172 -1.01 -1.03 -4.82
N ILE A 173 0.30 -0.82 -4.96
CA ILE A 173 1.03 0.21 -4.23
C ILE A 173 1.76 1.10 -5.23
N THR A 174 1.68 2.42 -5.03
CA THR A 174 2.44 3.43 -5.79
C THR A 174 3.30 4.26 -4.85
N GLU A 175 4.55 4.50 -5.24
CA GLU A 175 5.51 5.34 -4.49
C GLU A 175 5.73 6.72 -5.13
N ASN A 176 5.33 6.88 -6.39
CA ASN A 176 5.69 8.03 -7.23
C ASN A 176 4.59 8.47 -8.20
N ASN A 177 3.40 7.86 -8.14
CA ASN A 177 2.26 8.09 -9.04
C ASN A 177 2.56 7.89 -10.54
N LYS A 178 3.70 7.28 -10.89
CA LYS A 178 4.11 6.96 -12.28
C LYS A 178 4.08 5.47 -12.54
N THR A 179 4.46 4.68 -11.54
CA THR A 179 4.37 3.22 -11.58
C THR A 179 3.60 2.72 -10.37
N MET A 180 3.01 1.54 -10.51
CA MET A 180 2.45 0.80 -9.38
C MET A 180 2.95 -0.64 -9.38
N LYS A 181 3.15 -1.19 -8.19
CA LYS A 181 3.63 -2.55 -7.97
C LYS A 181 2.51 -3.39 -7.40
N GLY A 182 2.43 -4.65 -7.80
CA GLY A 182 1.48 -5.60 -7.23
C GLY A 182 0.86 -6.54 -8.26
N PRO A 183 -0.35 -7.07 -7.98
CA PRO A 183 -1.11 -6.82 -6.75
C PRO A 183 -0.55 -7.55 -5.53
N PHE A 184 -0.79 -6.96 -4.36
CA PHE A 184 -0.43 -7.49 -3.04
C PHE A 184 -1.68 -7.89 -2.26
N VAL A 185 -1.50 -8.74 -1.24
CA VAL A 185 -2.48 -8.97 -0.16
C VAL A 185 -1.80 -8.81 1.20
N VAL A 186 -2.55 -8.37 2.21
CA VAL A 186 -2.04 -8.20 3.58
C VAL A 186 -2.15 -9.51 4.36
N LYS A 187 -1.03 -9.96 4.92
CA LYS A 187 -1.00 -11.14 5.81
C LYS A 187 -1.32 -10.79 7.26
N LYS A 188 -0.57 -9.83 7.80
CA LYS A 188 -0.58 -9.44 9.22
C LYS A 188 0.11 -8.10 9.39
N LYS A 189 0.19 -7.61 10.62
CA LYS A 189 1.13 -6.55 11.00
C LYS A 189 2.42 -7.13 11.57
N ASP A 190 3.53 -6.42 11.38
CA ASP A 190 4.81 -6.70 12.04
C ASP A 190 4.93 -5.95 13.38
N SER A 191 6.09 -6.07 14.04
CA SER A 191 6.37 -5.40 15.32
C SER A 191 6.47 -3.88 15.23
N GLU A 192 6.59 -3.32 14.02
CA GLU A 192 6.64 -1.89 13.74
C GLU A 192 5.26 -1.35 13.31
N GLU A 193 4.19 -2.15 13.48
CA GLU A 193 2.82 -1.86 13.03
C GLU A 193 2.71 -1.66 11.50
N GLN A 194 3.69 -2.14 10.73
CA GLN A 194 3.64 -2.13 9.27
C GLN A 194 2.93 -3.37 8.74
N PHE A 195 2.32 -3.26 7.57
CA PHE A 195 1.56 -4.35 6.98
C PHE A 195 2.49 -5.29 6.23
N VAL A 196 2.63 -6.53 6.71
CA VAL A 196 3.35 -7.58 5.99
C VAL A 196 2.52 -8.01 4.79
N ILE A 197 3.07 -7.84 3.60
CA ILE A 197 2.42 -8.08 2.31
C ILE A 197 3.04 -9.28 1.59
N ARG A 198 2.27 -9.88 0.68
CA ARG A 198 2.76 -10.87 -0.27
C ARG A 198 2.15 -10.66 -1.65
N LYS A 199 2.77 -11.25 -2.66
CA LYS A 199 2.20 -11.35 -4.01
C LYS A 199 0.80 -11.97 -3.95
N SER A 200 -0.15 -11.34 -4.62
CA SER A 200 -1.45 -11.93 -4.93
C SER A 200 -1.33 -12.79 -6.18
N GLU A 201 -2.13 -13.86 -6.27
CA GLU A 201 -2.23 -14.72 -7.45
C GLU A 201 -3.40 -14.33 -8.36
N TYR A 202 -4.16 -13.28 -7.99
CA TYR A 202 -5.35 -12.85 -8.74
C TYR A 202 -5.05 -12.43 -10.18
N MET A 203 -3.92 -11.76 -10.40
CA MET A 203 -3.44 -11.37 -11.72
C MET A 203 -1.92 -11.38 -11.75
N GLN A 204 -1.33 -11.16 -12.93
CA GLN A 204 0.12 -11.16 -13.08
C GLN A 204 0.77 -10.17 -12.12
N PHE A 205 1.73 -10.64 -11.33
CA PHE A 205 2.47 -9.77 -10.43
C PHE A 205 3.57 -9.03 -11.18
N GLY A 206 3.72 -7.73 -10.94
CA GLY A 206 4.89 -6.99 -11.39
C GLY A 206 4.78 -5.48 -11.19
N GLU A 207 5.57 -4.73 -11.96
CA GLU A 207 5.50 -3.27 -12.01
C GLU A 207 4.78 -2.82 -13.28
N TYR A 208 3.75 -1.99 -13.10
CA TYR A 208 2.89 -1.45 -14.14
C TYR A 208 3.17 0.04 -14.33
N ASN A 209 3.35 0.47 -15.58
CA ASN A 209 3.33 1.90 -15.90
C ASN A 209 1.89 2.41 -15.77
N MET A 210 1.73 3.50 -15.01
CA MET A 210 0.44 4.16 -14.86
C MET A 210 0.28 5.21 -15.96
N ASN A 211 -0.89 5.22 -16.56
CA ASN A 211 -1.38 6.27 -17.45
C ASN A 211 -2.81 6.64 -17.05
N ASP A 212 -3.36 7.66 -17.72
CA ASP A 212 -4.69 8.22 -17.47
C ASP A 212 -5.83 7.20 -17.54
N ASN A 213 -5.64 6.08 -18.26
CA ASN A 213 -6.64 5.00 -18.38
C ASN A 213 -6.41 3.84 -17.40
N SER A 214 -5.29 3.85 -16.66
CA SER A 214 -4.89 2.75 -15.76
C SER A 214 -5.65 2.74 -14.45
N PHE A 215 -6.25 3.87 -14.06
CA PHE A 215 -6.94 4.02 -12.79
C PHE A 215 -8.02 5.10 -12.88
N ILE A 216 -8.87 5.18 -11.87
CA ILE A 216 -9.79 6.28 -11.64
C ILE A 216 -9.36 7.01 -10.37
N ALA A 217 -9.15 8.32 -10.46
CA ALA A 217 -8.88 9.18 -9.31
C ALA A 217 -10.16 9.80 -8.74
N PHE A 218 -10.24 9.90 -7.42
CA PHE A 218 -11.30 10.62 -6.73
C PHE A 218 -10.86 11.08 -5.35
N SER A 219 -11.49 12.15 -4.87
CA SER A 219 -11.33 12.66 -3.50
C SER A 219 -12.56 12.35 -2.67
N ALA A 220 -12.36 11.83 -1.45
CA ALA A 220 -13.43 11.65 -0.46
C ALA A 220 -12.87 11.69 0.97
N ASN A 221 -13.61 12.33 1.89
CA ASN A 221 -13.16 12.61 3.26
C ASN A 221 -11.76 13.26 3.30
N ASP A 222 -11.54 14.24 2.42
CA ASP A 222 -10.28 14.97 2.25
C ASP A 222 -9.05 14.09 1.93
N ILE A 223 -9.27 12.90 1.35
CA ILE A 223 -8.22 11.98 0.93
C ILE A 223 -8.33 11.73 -0.58
N GLU A 224 -7.21 11.92 -1.27
CA GLU A 224 -7.05 11.53 -2.68
C GLU A 224 -6.83 10.02 -2.80
N ARG A 225 -7.64 9.37 -3.62
CA ARG A 225 -7.65 7.91 -3.79
C ARG A 225 -7.64 7.53 -5.26
N LYS A 226 -7.09 6.36 -5.53
CA LYS A 226 -7.02 5.76 -6.87
C LYS A 226 -7.56 4.34 -6.82
N ILE A 227 -8.38 3.99 -7.79
CA ILE A 227 -8.92 2.64 -7.95
C ILE A 227 -8.68 2.12 -9.37
N PHE A 228 -8.48 0.82 -9.48
CA PHE A 228 -8.49 0.07 -10.72
C PHE A 228 -9.76 -0.77 -10.77
N ILE A 229 -10.54 -0.62 -11.85
CA ILE A 229 -11.74 -1.43 -12.09
C ILE A 229 -11.46 -2.37 -13.27
N PRO A 230 -11.33 -3.70 -13.03
CA PRO A 230 -11.12 -4.65 -14.10
C PRO A 230 -12.20 -4.56 -15.19
N GLY A 231 -11.76 -4.47 -16.45
CA GLY A 231 -12.63 -4.36 -17.62
C GLY A 231 -13.14 -2.95 -17.92
N VAL A 232 -12.81 -1.97 -17.09
CA VAL A 232 -13.00 -0.52 -17.36
C VAL A 232 -11.64 0.12 -17.62
N ASN A 233 -10.68 -0.14 -16.72
CA ASN A 233 -9.32 0.34 -16.85
C ASN A 233 -8.46 -0.68 -17.58
N ASP A 234 -7.48 -0.16 -18.34
CA ASP A 234 -6.51 -0.97 -19.07
C ASP A 234 -5.17 -0.97 -18.34
N LEU A 235 -4.63 -2.17 -18.12
CA LEU A 235 -3.28 -2.32 -17.60
C LEU A 235 -2.37 -2.96 -18.65
N PRO A 236 -1.23 -2.32 -19.00
CA PRO A 236 -0.25 -2.94 -19.86
C PRO A 236 0.33 -4.19 -19.16
N SER A 237 0.95 -5.08 -19.93
CA SER A 237 1.70 -6.19 -19.33
C SER A 237 2.77 -5.65 -18.38
N PRO A 238 2.88 -6.19 -17.16
CA PRO A 238 3.81 -5.67 -16.19
C PRO A 238 5.26 -6.02 -16.56
N ASN A 239 6.16 -5.14 -16.15
CA ASN A 239 7.57 -5.49 -16.03
C ASN A 239 7.70 -6.52 -14.90
N THR A 240 8.27 -7.68 -15.22
CA THR A 240 8.48 -8.73 -14.22
C THR A 240 9.53 -8.27 -13.21
N ILE A 241 9.16 -8.28 -11.94
CA ILE A 241 10.05 -7.95 -10.82
C ILE A 241 10.12 -9.13 -9.85
N ASP A 242 11.31 -9.35 -9.31
CA ASP A 242 11.52 -10.40 -8.32
C ASP A 242 11.33 -9.85 -6.92
N PHE A 243 10.07 -9.75 -6.47
CA PHE A 243 9.75 -9.34 -5.11
C PHE A 243 9.87 -10.52 -4.14
N ILE A 244 10.91 -10.53 -3.31
CA ILE A 244 11.16 -11.59 -2.33
C ILE A 244 11.72 -10.99 -1.04
N SER A 245 11.24 -11.44 0.12
CA SER A 245 11.80 -11.00 1.40
C SER A 245 13.20 -11.57 1.61
N ASP A 246 14.01 -10.92 2.45
CA ASP A 246 15.34 -11.46 2.81
C ASP A 246 15.22 -12.85 3.44
N GLU A 247 14.18 -13.08 4.25
CA GLU A 247 13.92 -14.37 4.87
C GLU A 247 13.57 -15.46 3.85
N ASP A 248 12.71 -15.14 2.87
CA ASP A 248 12.32 -16.08 1.82
C ASP A 248 13.48 -16.34 0.84
N LEU A 249 14.28 -15.31 0.55
CA LEU A 249 15.49 -15.43 -0.25
C LEU A 249 16.50 -16.38 0.40
N LEU A 250 16.71 -16.24 1.72
CA LEU A 250 17.57 -17.15 2.49
C LEU A 250 17.04 -18.58 2.49
N LYS A 251 15.72 -18.78 2.65
CA LYS A 251 15.10 -20.11 2.56
C LYS A 251 15.24 -20.74 1.17
N GLU A 252 15.11 -19.95 0.10
CA GLU A 252 15.31 -20.43 -1.26
C GLU A 252 16.77 -20.84 -1.48
N PHE A 253 17.71 -20.03 -0.99
CA PHE A 253 19.13 -20.33 -1.04
C PHE A 253 19.49 -21.61 -0.26
N GLU A 254 18.97 -21.75 0.97
CA GLU A 254 19.12 -22.95 1.79
C GLU A 254 18.55 -24.19 1.08
N GLY A 255 17.36 -24.06 0.48
CA GLY A 255 16.72 -25.12 -0.28
C GLY A 255 17.52 -25.55 -1.51
N LYS A 256 18.12 -24.59 -2.23
CA LYS A 256 19.03 -24.86 -3.36
C LYS A 256 20.26 -25.65 -2.89
N ILE A 257 20.90 -25.21 -1.82
CA ILE A 257 22.06 -25.88 -1.22
C ILE A 257 21.74 -27.33 -0.80
N LYS A 258 20.62 -27.54 -0.12
CA LYS A 258 20.23 -28.88 0.35
C LYS A 258 19.96 -29.87 -0.78
N ARG A 259 19.52 -29.38 -1.95
CA ARG A 259 19.18 -30.21 -3.12
C ARG A 259 20.39 -30.52 -4.01
N SER A 260 21.48 -29.75 -3.92
CA SER A 260 22.75 -29.99 -4.63
C SER A 260 23.76 -30.78 -3.79
N SER A 261 23.28 -31.74 -2.98
CA SER A 261 24.05 -32.49 -1.98
C SER A 261 25.25 -33.30 -2.50
N ASN A 262 25.42 -33.42 -3.82
CA ASN A 262 26.61 -34.05 -4.43
C ASN A 262 27.69 -33.06 -4.86
N ASP A 263 27.40 -31.76 -4.95
CA ASP A 263 28.35 -30.73 -5.42
C ASP A 263 28.96 -29.93 -4.27
N TYR A 264 28.35 -29.96 -3.08
CA TYR A 264 28.79 -29.16 -1.94
C TYR A 264 28.67 -29.95 -0.64
N ASN A 265 29.82 -30.20 -0.01
CA ASN A 265 29.93 -30.88 1.28
C ASN A 265 29.17 -30.09 2.36
N ILE A 266 28.21 -30.73 3.02
CA ILE A 266 27.35 -30.15 4.07
C ILE A 266 28.16 -29.55 5.22
N ASP A 267 29.31 -30.12 5.57
CA ASP A 267 30.18 -29.58 6.63
C ASP A 267 30.87 -28.28 6.18
N ILE A 268 31.22 -28.18 4.88
CA ILE A 268 31.81 -26.98 4.28
C ILE A 268 30.76 -25.88 4.14
N LEU A 269 29.52 -26.22 3.76
CA LEU A 269 28.42 -25.28 3.62
C LEU A 269 27.93 -24.73 4.97
N ASN A 270 27.81 -25.58 5.99
CA ASN A 270 27.47 -25.11 7.34
C ASN A 270 28.59 -24.22 7.88
N SER A 271 29.86 -24.58 7.63
CA SER A 271 30.99 -23.71 7.92
C SER A 271 30.96 -22.41 7.09
N PHE A 272 30.43 -22.42 5.86
CA PHE A 272 30.31 -21.25 4.98
C PHE A 272 29.16 -20.32 5.39
N ILE A 273 28.03 -20.86 5.84
CA ILE A 273 26.91 -20.10 6.41
C ILE A 273 27.33 -19.49 7.74
N ASP A 274 27.98 -20.25 8.62
CA ASP A 274 28.56 -19.74 9.87
C ASP A 274 29.66 -18.69 9.62
N PHE A 275 30.39 -18.81 8.50
CA PHE A 275 31.41 -17.86 8.06
C PHE A 275 30.81 -16.56 7.50
N ILE A 276 29.76 -16.63 6.65
CA ILE A 276 29.00 -15.47 6.15
C ILE A 276 28.34 -14.71 7.32
N GLN A 277 27.88 -15.44 8.33
CA GLN A 277 27.32 -14.88 9.55
C GLN A 277 28.38 -14.30 10.50
N LYS A 278 29.64 -14.77 10.44
CA LYS A 278 30.73 -14.29 11.31
C LYS A 278 31.62 -13.20 10.71
N ASN A 279 31.81 -13.13 9.40
CA ASN A 279 32.79 -12.20 8.84
C ASN A 279 32.46 -11.76 7.41
N THR A 280 31.95 -10.54 7.36
CA THR A 280 32.05 -9.52 6.32
C THR A 280 33.50 -9.21 5.91
N THR A 281 34.36 -10.18 5.56
CA THR A 281 35.74 -9.94 5.07
C THR A 281 36.30 -11.05 4.15
N GLY A 282 36.52 -10.71 2.87
CA GLY A 282 37.49 -11.29 1.89
C GLY A 282 37.24 -12.72 1.37
N ILE A 283 37.46 -13.10 0.09
CA ILE A 283 38.42 -12.70 -0.97
C ILE A 283 37.87 -13.04 -2.40
N SER A 284 38.43 -12.38 -3.42
CA SER A 284 38.10 -12.30 -4.88
C SER A 284 38.44 -13.55 -5.76
N VAL A 285 38.19 -13.63 -7.10
CA VAL A 285 38.86 -12.90 -8.22
C VAL A 285 38.13 -13.07 -9.60
N THR A 286 38.06 -11.98 -10.40
CA THR A 286 38.05 -11.86 -11.91
C THR A 286 36.82 -11.88 -12.84
N ALA A 287 35.62 -11.50 -12.40
CA ALA A 287 34.61 -10.92 -13.34
C ALA A 287 33.91 -9.65 -12.80
N HIS A 288 34.26 -9.23 -11.59
CA HIS A 288 33.52 -8.29 -10.73
C HIS A 288 34.02 -6.82 -10.77
N SER A 289 34.92 -6.45 -11.68
CA SER A 289 35.65 -5.16 -11.65
C SER A 289 34.75 -3.93 -11.50
N LYS A 290 33.65 -3.85 -12.26
CA LYS A 290 32.77 -2.66 -12.30
C LYS A 290 31.82 -2.53 -11.10
N ARG A 291 31.43 -3.66 -10.49
CA ARG A 291 30.64 -3.70 -9.26
C ARG A 291 31.51 -3.42 -8.03
N ASN A 292 32.76 -3.88 -8.08
CA ASN A 292 33.73 -3.68 -7.01
C ASN A 292 34.23 -2.24 -6.94
N GLU A 293 34.40 -1.54 -8.07
CA GLU A 293 34.67 -0.09 -8.07
C GLU A 293 33.59 0.71 -7.33
N ARG A 294 32.32 0.33 -7.53
CA ARG A 294 31.17 0.99 -6.90
C ARG A 294 31.05 0.66 -5.41
N LEU A 295 31.46 -0.54 -5.01
CA LEU A 295 31.58 -0.94 -3.61
C LEU A 295 32.75 -0.24 -2.90
N LEU A 296 33.87 -0.03 -3.60
CA LEU A 296 35.05 0.68 -3.09
C LEU A 296 34.71 2.13 -2.69
N ALA A 297 33.92 2.82 -3.52
CA ALA A 297 33.46 4.18 -3.24
C ALA A 297 32.60 4.29 -1.96
N LEU A 298 31.80 3.27 -1.67
CA LEU A 298 30.99 3.22 -0.44
C LEU A 298 31.86 2.96 0.80
N ILE A 299 32.94 2.18 0.65
CA ILE A 299 33.89 1.89 1.73
C ILE A 299 34.75 3.12 2.06
N ASP A 300 35.18 3.89 1.07
CA ASP A 300 35.95 5.12 1.30
C ASP A 300 35.12 6.21 2.02
N ALA A 301 33.81 6.27 1.75
CA ALA A 301 32.88 7.12 2.48
C ALA A 301 32.77 6.71 3.95
N GLY A 302 32.54 5.41 4.23
CA GLY A 302 32.49 4.89 5.60
C GLY A 302 33.82 5.02 6.36
N LYS A 303 34.95 4.87 5.67
CA LYS A 303 36.29 5.06 6.26
C LYS A 303 36.50 6.51 6.72
N SER A 304 36.03 7.50 5.95
CA SER A 304 36.14 8.92 6.31
C SER A 304 35.31 9.26 7.56
N GLU A 305 34.14 8.63 7.70
CA GLU A 305 33.27 8.78 8.87
C GLU A 305 33.86 8.12 10.13
N ILE A 306 34.47 6.93 9.99
CA ILE A 306 35.17 6.25 11.09
C ILE A 306 36.41 7.03 11.54
N LEU A 307 37.19 7.60 10.62
CA LEU A 307 38.36 8.42 10.98
C LEU A 307 37.95 9.70 11.74
N SER A 308 36.84 10.32 11.35
CA SER A 308 36.23 11.45 12.08
C SER A 308 35.87 11.06 13.52
N ASN A 309 35.25 9.90 13.71
CA ASN A 309 34.90 9.38 15.04
C ASN A 309 36.12 8.98 15.89
N ILE A 310 37.18 8.46 15.28
CA ILE A 310 38.43 8.12 15.99
C ILE A 310 39.16 9.39 16.48
N ASP A 311 39.19 10.46 15.68
CA ASP A 311 39.79 11.72 16.12
C ASP A 311 38.98 12.41 17.22
N PHE A 312 37.65 12.27 17.21
CA PHE A 312 36.80 12.66 18.34
C PHE A 312 37.17 11.89 19.63
N ILE A 313 37.37 10.57 19.54
CA ILE A 313 37.71 9.72 20.69
C ILE A 313 39.09 10.06 21.29
N LYS A 314 40.08 10.45 20.46
CA LYS A 314 41.41 10.87 20.94
C LYS A 314 41.40 12.22 21.68
N HIS A 315 40.34 13.01 21.56
CA HIS A 315 40.19 14.29 22.23
C HIS A 315 39.32 14.22 23.50
N LEU A 316 38.83 13.02 23.86
CA LEU A 316 38.16 12.80 25.14
C LEU A 316 39.18 12.85 26.30
N PRO A 317 39.01 13.75 27.29
CA PRO A 317 39.94 13.94 28.41
C PRO A 317 40.19 12.66 29.22
N GLU A 318 39.18 11.80 29.31
CA GLU A 318 39.17 10.55 30.06
C GLU A 318 40.15 9.52 29.48
N MET A 319 40.31 9.49 28.15
CA MET A 319 41.23 8.59 27.45
C MET A 319 42.70 8.95 27.69
N LYS A 320 43.02 10.24 27.92
CA LYS A 320 44.38 10.67 28.29
C LYS A 320 44.74 10.16 29.69
N SER A 321 43.82 10.27 30.65
CA SER A 321 43.99 9.76 32.02
C SER A 321 44.26 8.26 32.05
N VAL A 322 43.48 7.47 31.29
CA VAL A 322 43.65 6.01 31.22
C VAL A 322 44.99 5.63 30.58
N LYS A 323 45.44 6.37 29.57
CA LYS A 323 46.70 6.10 28.88
C LYS A 323 47.92 6.41 29.75
N ASP A 324 47.86 7.49 30.53
CA ASP A 324 48.92 7.85 31.49
C ASP A 324 49.02 6.80 32.62
N GLU A 325 47.89 6.25 33.06
CA GLU A 325 47.83 5.20 34.08
C GLU A 325 48.38 3.84 33.58
N ILE A 326 48.09 3.48 32.32
CA ILE A 326 48.66 2.29 31.66
C ILE A 326 50.18 2.39 31.56
N ASN A 327 50.71 3.56 31.18
CA ASN A 327 52.15 3.77 31.07
C ASN A 327 52.84 3.64 32.43
N LEU A 328 52.29 4.25 33.49
CA LEU A 328 52.77 4.11 34.87
C LEU A 328 52.82 2.66 35.37
N LEU A 329 51.80 1.86 35.01
CA LEU A 329 51.75 0.43 35.36
C LEU A 329 52.78 -0.40 34.59
N SER A 330 53.02 -0.06 33.32
CA SER A 330 54.01 -0.75 32.48
C SER A 330 55.45 -0.50 32.94
N GLU A 331 55.78 0.72 33.37
CA GLU A 331 57.10 1.07 33.92
C GLU A 331 57.36 0.36 35.27
N LYS A 332 56.34 0.25 36.13
CA LYS A 332 56.42 -0.50 37.39
C LYS A 332 56.66 -2.00 37.17
N ASN A 333 56.10 -2.58 36.12
CA ASN A 333 56.30 -3.99 35.79
C ASN A 333 57.70 -4.24 35.19
N ALA A 334 58.20 -3.31 34.36
CA ALA A 334 59.57 -3.38 33.85
C ALA A 334 60.62 -3.30 34.97
N ALA A 335 60.40 -2.46 35.99
CA ALA A 335 61.30 -2.34 37.14
C ALA A 335 61.31 -3.58 38.06
N LYS A 336 60.23 -4.38 38.08
CA LYS A 336 60.16 -5.62 38.87
C LYS A 336 60.87 -6.82 38.23
N CYS A 337 61.04 -6.83 36.90
CA CYS A 337 61.70 -7.94 36.19
C CYS A 337 63.22 -7.78 36.04
N GLY A 338 63.80 -6.66 36.51
CA GLY A 338 65.24 -6.37 36.39
C GLY A 338 66.11 -6.72 37.62
N ASN A 339 65.55 -7.33 38.67
CA ASN A 339 66.29 -7.73 39.87
C ASN A 339 66.26 -9.26 40.05
N TYR A 340 67.08 -9.98 39.28
CA TYR A 340 67.61 -11.31 39.61
C TYR A 340 69.00 -11.48 39.01
#